data_AF-A0A146L9X9-F1
#
_entry.id   AF-A0A146L9X9-F1
#
_cell.length_a   1.000
_cell.length_b   1.000
_cell.length_c   1.000
_cell.angle_alpha   90.00
_cell.angle_beta   90.00
_cell.angle_gamma   90.00
#
_symmetry.space_group_name_H-M   'P 1'
#
loop_
_entity.id
_entity.type
_entity.pdbx_description
1 polymer ?
#
loop_
_entity_poly.entity_id
_entity_poly.type
_entity_poly.pdbx_seq_one_letter_code
_entity_poly.pdbx_strand_id
1 'polypeptide(L)'
;KTPSSGMELHGRRSGSAILGFQRSQEVPSPRHGSVHSISSSEASSWAPSLKGSDGGQLSDFIDGLGPGQLVGRQVLGAPSLGDIQLSMCYQKGYLEVEVIRARGLQAKANCKVLPAPYVKVYLVNGKKCLAKAKTATARRTLDPLYQQQLTFRGPFNNCILQVTVWGDYGRIEGKKVFMGIAQIMLDDLNLQNIAIGWYKLFGTSS
;
A
#
# COMPACT_ATOMS: atom_id res chain seq x y z
N LYS A 1 51.44 0.37 -42.21
CA LYS A 1 51.66 -0.74 -41.26
C LYS A 1 50.29 -1.22 -40.76
N THR A 2 49.80 -2.32 -41.32
CA THR A 2 48.77 -3.24 -40.81
C THR A 2 49.47 -4.57 -40.53
N PRO A 3 48.98 -5.45 -39.61
CA PRO A 3 47.81 -6.34 -39.78
C PRO A 3 46.87 -6.30 -38.53
N SER A 4 45.61 -6.75 -38.49
CA SER A 4 44.81 -7.88 -39.03
C SER A 4 44.87 -9.20 -38.23
N SER A 5 43.69 -9.83 -38.10
CA SER A 5 43.32 -11.18 -37.64
C SER A 5 43.12 -11.36 -36.12
N GLY A 6 42.04 -11.95 -35.58
CA GLY A 6 41.02 -12.84 -36.14
C GLY A 6 41.18 -14.26 -35.59
N MET A 7 40.04 -14.96 -35.35
CA MET A 7 39.85 -16.41 -35.05
C MET A 7 39.91 -16.84 -33.56
N GLU A 8 39.22 -17.88 -33.08
CA GLU A 8 37.95 -18.57 -33.38
C GLU A 8 37.76 -19.63 -32.26
N LEU A 9 36.56 -20.22 -32.23
CA LEU A 9 35.99 -21.22 -31.33
C LEU A 9 36.84 -22.47 -31.05
N HIS A 10 36.68 -23.05 -29.85
CA HIS A 10 36.66 -24.49 -29.52
C HIS A 10 35.74 -24.63 -28.28
N GLY A 11 34.77 -25.54 -28.12
CA GLY A 11 34.47 -26.81 -28.79
C GLY A 11 34.43 -27.94 -27.76
N ARG A 12 33.30 -28.68 -27.72
CA ARG A 12 33.06 -30.05 -27.17
C ARG A 12 32.51 -30.14 -25.74
N ARG A 13 31.26 -30.62 -25.58
CA ARG A 13 30.76 -32.03 -25.47
C ARG A 13 31.18 -32.65 -24.14
N SER A 14 30.43 -33.48 -23.41
CA SER A 14 29.12 -34.14 -23.52
C SER A 14 28.97 -34.90 -22.19
N GLY A 15 27.77 -35.17 -21.69
CA GLY A 15 27.60 -35.97 -20.49
C GLY A 15 26.14 -36.22 -20.12
N SER A 16 25.56 -37.24 -20.73
CA SER A 16 24.24 -37.80 -20.42
C SER A 16 24.32 -38.73 -19.21
N ALA A 17 23.29 -38.73 -18.35
CA ALA A 17 22.87 -39.92 -17.61
C ALA A 17 21.40 -39.80 -17.18
N ILE A 18 20.59 -40.72 -17.70
CA ILE A 18 19.23 -41.07 -17.28
C ILE A 18 19.31 -42.10 -16.13
N LEU A 19 18.33 -42.09 -15.22
CA LEU A 19 17.74 -43.20 -14.42
C LEU A 19 16.87 -42.55 -13.32
N GLY A 20 15.65 -42.95 -12.95
CA GLY A 20 14.78 -44.07 -13.28
C GLY A 20 13.39 -43.84 -12.66
N PHE A 21 12.42 -44.62 -13.11
CA PHE A 21 10.99 -44.59 -12.77
C PHE A 21 10.67 -45.14 -11.37
N GLN A 22 9.58 -44.67 -10.73
CA GLN A 22 8.55 -45.55 -10.10
C GLN A 22 7.21 -44.81 -9.89
N ARG A 23 6.14 -45.58 -9.64
CA ARG A 23 4.73 -45.43 -10.03
C ARG A 23 3.78 -45.44 -8.82
N SER A 24 2.51 -45.03 -9.06
CA SER A 24 1.21 -45.31 -8.37
C SER A 24 0.60 -44.14 -7.57
N GLN A 25 -0.60 -43.61 -7.94
CA GLN A 25 -2.00 -44.09 -7.71
C GLN A 25 -2.33 -44.19 -6.20
N GLU A 26 -3.49 -43.85 -5.63
CA GLU A 26 -4.80 -43.31 -6.01
C GLU A 26 -5.52 -42.90 -4.69
N VAL A 27 -6.62 -42.14 -4.77
CA VAL A 27 -7.49 -41.69 -3.65
C VAL A 27 -8.41 -42.83 -3.18
N PRO A 28 -8.83 -42.89 -1.89
CA PRO A 28 -10.27 -42.82 -1.62
C PRO A 28 -10.68 -42.18 -0.27
N SER A 29 -11.86 -41.56 -0.25
CA SER A 29 -12.69 -41.33 0.95
C SER A 29 -13.40 -42.63 1.40
N PRO A 30 -13.98 -42.64 2.60
CA PRO A 30 -15.34 -43.19 2.71
C PRO A 30 -16.30 -42.31 3.52
N ARG A 31 -17.57 -42.46 3.14
CA ARG A 31 -18.77 -41.89 3.75
C ARG A 31 -19.21 -42.74 4.95
N HIS A 32 -19.86 -42.12 5.94
CA HIS A 32 -20.96 -42.76 6.67
C HIS A 32 -22.05 -41.72 6.93
N GLY A 33 -23.29 -42.06 6.60
CA GLY A 33 -24.43 -41.16 6.63
C GLY A 33 -25.11 -41.08 7.99
N SER A 34 -25.94 -40.05 8.16
CA SER A 34 -27.21 -40.16 8.86
C SER A 34 -28.17 -39.07 8.37
N VAL A 35 -29.38 -39.51 8.04
CA VAL A 35 -30.55 -38.72 7.70
C VAL A 35 -31.08 -38.02 8.94
N HIS A 36 -31.33 -36.70 8.87
CA HIS A 36 -32.43 -36.05 9.59
C HIS A 36 -32.80 -34.75 8.85
N SER A 37 -33.94 -34.78 8.17
CA SER A 37 -34.61 -33.59 7.66
C SER A 37 -35.35 -32.90 8.80
N ILE A 38 -34.99 -31.66 9.10
CA ILE A 38 -35.93 -30.67 9.65
C ILE A 38 -35.74 -29.36 8.88
N SER A 39 -36.78 -28.98 8.15
CA SER A 39 -36.96 -27.61 7.65
C SER A 39 -37.28 -26.69 8.82
N SER A 40 -36.64 -25.53 8.89
CA SER A 40 -37.29 -24.21 8.80
C SER A 40 -36.29 -23.10 9.14
N SER A 41 -36.08 -22.22 8.15
CA SER A 41 -35.71 -20.81 8.24
C SER A 41 -34.96 -20.32 9.48
N GLU A 42 -33.63 -20.23 9.42
CA GLU A 42 -32.90 -19.09 9.96
C GLU A 42 -31.71 -18.81 9.03
N ALA A 43 -31.57 -17.54 8.63
CA ALA A 43 -30.46 -17.09 7.82
C ALA A 43 -29.16 -17.31 8.62
N SER A 44 -28.34 -18.26 8.18
CA SER A 44 -26.99 -18.45 8.71
C SER A 44 -26.09 -17.31 8.22
N SER A 45 -26.27 -16.12 8.81
CA SER A 45 -25.27 -15.08 8.81
C SER A 45 -24.04 -15.64 9.52
N TRP A 46 -22.97 -15.87 8.76
CA TRP A 46 -21.67 -16.24 9.32
C TRP A 46 -21.07 -15.04 10.07
N ALA A 47 -21.62 -14.71 11.23
CA ALA A 47 -21.01 -13.80 12.18
C ALA A 47 -20.29 -14.63 13.24
N PRO A 48 -18.95 -14.53 13.39
CA PRO A 48 -18.26 -15.25 14.44
C PRO A 48 -18.64 -14.60 15.77
N SER A 49 -19.09 -15.42 16.72
CA SER A 49 -19.36 -15.01 18.09
C SER A 49 -18.05 -14.66 18.80
N LEU A 50 -17.69 -13.38 18.80
CA LEU A 50 -16.57 -12.86 19.60
C LEU A 50 -17.06 -12.68 21.05
N LYS A 51 -16.80 -13.69 21.87
CA LYS A 51 -16.92 -13.57 23.32
C LYS A 51 -15.59 -13.04 23.86
N GLY A 52 -15.55 -11.74 24.17
CA GLY A 52 -14.54 -11.14 25.06
C GLY A 52 -13.81 -9.90 24.52
N SER A 53 -14.26 -8.72 24.97
CA SER A 53 -13.43 -7.54 25.26
C SER A 53 -12.65 -6.80 24.16
N ASP A 54 -13.06 -6.81 22.88
CA ASP A 54 -12.33 -6.04 21.85
C ASP A 54 -13.19 -5.40 20.75
N GLY A 55 -14.51 -5.29 20.96
CA GLY A 55 -15.42 -4.71 19.96
C GLY A 55 -15.22 -3.20 19.72
N GLY A 56 -14.73 -2.46 20.73
CA GLY A 56 -14.50 -1.01 20.63
C GLY A 56 -13.19 -0.63 19.92
N GLN A 57 -12.14 -1.45 20.03
CA GLN A 57 -10.84 -1.12 19.45
C GLN A 57 -10.85 -1.20 17.92
N LEU A 58 -11.64 -2.12 17.36
CA LEU A 58 -11.84 -2.22 15.91
C LEU A 58 -12.76 -1.11 15.37
N SER A 59 -13.83 -0.74 16.08
CA SER A 59 -14.71 0.35 15.65
C SER A 59 -13.97 1.69 15.65
N ASP A 60 -13.22 2.00 16.71
CA ASP A 60 -12.43 3.24 16.81
C ASP A 60 -11.34 3.34 15.73
N PHE A 61 -10.82 2.18 15.30
CA PHE A 61 -9.87 2.12 14.20
C PHE A 61 -10.51 2.55 12.87
N ILE A 62 -11.69 1.98 12.57
CA ILE A 62 -12.45 2.18 11.32
C ILE A 62 -13.05 3.59 11.26
N ASP A 63 -13.58 4.09 12.37
CA ASP A 63 -14.28 5.38 12.46
C ASP A 63 -13.39 6.60 12.15
N GLY A 64 -12.06 6.41 12.11
CA GLY A 64 -11.10 7.47 11.79
C GLY A 64 -10.44 7.37 10.42
N LEU A 65 -10.85 6.45 9.54
CA LEU A 65 -10.27 6.33 8.19
C LEU A 65 -10.82 7.39 7.23
N GLY A 66 -9.97 7.86 6.33
CA GLY A 66 -10.37 8.78 5.26
C GLY A 66 -11.26 8.11 4.22
N PRO A 67 -12.00 8.88 3.41
CA PRO A 67 -12.89 8.33 2.39
C PRO A 67 -12.09 7.53 1.35
N GLY A 68 -12.56 6.33 1.00
CA GLY A 68 -11.86 5.42 0.10
C GLY A 68 -10.51 4.90 0.63
N GLN A 69 -10.18 5.13 1.90
CA GLN A 69 -8.91 4.69 2.47
C GLN A 69 -8.87 3.17 2.63
N LEU A 70 -7.88 2.55 2.02
CA LEU A 70 -7.63 1.11 2.09
C LEU A 70 -6.68 0.80 3.25
N VAL A 71 -7.03 -0.20 4.05
CA VAL A 71 -6.17 -0.72 5.11
C VAL A 71 -6.16 -2.25 5.08
N GLY A 72 -4.96 -2.83 5.00
CA GLY A 72 -4.79 -4.28 5.03
C GLY A 72 -5.08 -4.88 6.40
N ARG A 73 -5.53 -6.13 6.45
CA ARG A 73 -5.86 -6.85 7.70
C ARG A 73 -4.71 -6.88 8.70
N GLN A 74 -3.49 -7.06 8.21
CA GLN A 74 -2.24 -7.04 8.99
C GLN A 74 -1.97 -5.73 9.76
N VAL A 75 -2.62 -4.62 9.36
CA VAL A 75 -2.42 -3.30 9.98
C VAL A 75 -3.61 -2.94 10.88
N LEU A 76 -4.66 -3.75 10.92
CA LEU A 76 -5.76 -3.57 11.86
C LEU A 76 -5.22 -3.67 13.29
N GLY A 77 -5.40 -2.61 14.07
CA GLY A 77 -4.87 -2.49 15.44
C GLY A 77 -3.46 -1.89 15.54
N ALA A 78 -2.74 -1.68 14.41
CA ALA A 78 -1.47 -0.97 14.45
C ALA A 78 -1.70 0.53 14.73
N PRO A 79 -0.86 1.19 15.55
CA PRO A 79 -0.98 2.62 15.78
C PRO A 79 -0.71 3.40 14.49
N SER A 80 -1.48 4.46 14.26
CA SER A 80 -1.22 5.39 13.16
C SER A 80 0.11 6.12 13.38
N LEU A 81 0.86 6.32 12.30
CA LEU A 81 2.13 7.06 12.26
C LEU A 81 1.95 8.58 12.06
N GLY A 82 0.70 9.05 12.13
CA GLY A 82 0.26 10.43 11.90
C GLY A 82 -0.94 10.46 10.95
N ASP A 83 -1.41 11.67 10.64
CA ASP A 83 -2.45 11.87 9.62
C ASP A 83 -1.96 12.81 8.52
N ILE A 84 -2.49 12.64 7.31
CA ILE A 84 -2.27 13.55 6.18
C ILE A 84 -3.61 14.08 5.68
N GLN A 85 -3.68 15.38 5.42
CA GLN A 85 -4.85 16.03 4.84
C GLN A 85 -4.65 16.22 3.34
N LEU A 86 -5.59 15.70 2.56
CA LEU A 86 -5.56 15.76 1.10
C LEU A 86 -6.86 16.39 0.58
N SER A 87 -6.75 17.08 -0.54
CA SER A 87 -7.88 17.48 -1.39
C SER A 87 -7.69 16.87 -2.77
N MET A 88 -8.74 16.23 -3.30
CA MET A 88 -8.69 15.52 -4.57
C MET A 88 -9.91 15.88 -5.42
N CYS A 89 -9.69 16.16 -6.70
CA CYS A 89 -10.76 16.30 -7.68
C CYS A 89 -10.27 15.96 -9.08
N TYR A 90 -11.20 15.66 -9.96
CA TYR A 90 -10.94 15.49 -11.38
C TYR A 90 -11.47 16.71 -12.12
N GLN A 91 -10.57 17.49 -12.72
CA GLN A 91 -10.92 18.69 -13.47
C GLN A 91 -10.05 18.81 -14.71
N LYS A 92 -10.66 19.25 -15.83
CA LYS A 92 -9.97 19.57 -17.08
C LYS A 92 -9.06 18.45 -17.63
N GLY A 93 -9.38 17.18 -17.35
CA GLY A 93 -8.59 16.03 -17.80
C GLY A 93 -7.46 15.60 -16.85
N TYR A 94 -7.40 16.16 -15.64
CA TYR A 94 -6.38 15.84 -14.64
C TYR A 94 -7.01 15.42 -13.33
N LEU A 95 -6.38 14.44 -12.68
CA LEU A 95 -6.53 14.25 -11.25
C LEU A 95 -5.64 15.28 -10.55
N GLU A 96 -6.26 16.24 -9.87
CA GLU A 96 -5.58 17.20 -9.02
C GLU A 96 -5.57 16.66 -7.59
N VAL A 97 -4.37 16.48 -7.04
CA VAL A 97 -4.15 16.07 -5.65
C VAL A 97 -3.41 17.19 -4.96
N GLU A 98 -4.09 17.90 -4.07
CA GLU A 98 -3.45 18.84 -3.17
C GLU A 98 -3.02 18.13 -1.90
N VAL A 99 -1.71 18.16 -1.64
CA VAL A 99 -1.16 17.82 -0.34
C VAL A 99 -1.24 19.07 0.53
N ILE A 100 -2.19 19.09 1.47
CA ILE A 100 -2.46 20.28 2.28
C ILE A 100 -1.47 20.35 3.44
N ARG A 101 -1.50 19.35 4.34
CA ARG A 101 -0.65 19.27 5.53
C ARG A 101 -0.58 17.85 6.07
N ALA A 102 0.35 17.58 6.98
CA ALA A 102 0.31 16.42 7.85
C ALA A 102 0.38 16.85 9.32
N ARG A 103 -0.02 15.96 10.24
CA ARG A 103 0.04 16.20 11.68
C ARG A 103 0.41 14.95 12.45
N GLY A 104 0.99 15.13 13.63
CA GLY A 104 1.29 14.03 14.55
C GLY A 104 2.21 12.96 13.95
N LEU A 105 3.09 13.35 13.02
CA LEU A 105 4.05 12.44 12.42
C LEU A 105 4.97 11.86 13.50
N GLN A 106 5.26 10.56 13.44
CA GLN A 106 6.12 9.92 14.43
C GLN A 106 7.61 10.10 14.07
N ALA A 107 8.36 10.75 14.96
CA ALA A 107 9.81 10.86 14.83
C ALA A 107 10.49 9.51 15.05
N LYS A 108 11.70 9.36 14.50
CA LYS A 108 12.53 8.20 14.82
C LYS A 108 12.89 8.21 16.30
N ALA A 109 12.67 7.10 16.99
CA ALA A 109 13.05 6.93 18.39
C ALA A 109 14.53 7.31 18.61
N ASN A 110 14.81 7.96 19.75
CA ASN A 110 16.14 8.39 20.18
C ASN A 110 16.83 9.42 19.26
N CYS A 111 16.10 10.08 18.35
CA CYS A 111 16.62 11.17 17.55
C CYS A 111 16.19 12.53 18.11
N LYS A 112 17.14 13.37 18.55
CA LYS A 112 16.87 14.73 19.04
C LYS A 112 16.56 15.74 17.92
N VAL A 113 16.84 15.36 16.68
CA VAL A 113 16.70 16.22 15.51
C VAL A 113 15.40 15.90 14.81
N LEU A 114 14.57 16.90 14.52
CA LEU A 114 13.34 16.69 13.74
C LEU A 114 13.63 16.44 12.25
N PRO A 115 12.82 15.59 11.59
CA PRO A 115 12.90 15.39 10.15
C PRO A 115 12.45 16.65 9.41
N ALA A 116 12.96 16.85 8.20
CA ALA A 116 12.39 17.70 7.16
C ALA A 116 11.52 16.82 6.24
N PRO A 117 10.19 16.77 6.44
CA PRO A 117 9.35 15.80 5.76
C PRO A 117 8.93 16.26 4.36
N TYR A 118 8.75 15.30 3.45
CA TYR A 118 8.14 15.52 2.13
C TYR A 118 7.23 14.35 1.78
N VAL A 119 6.29 14.58 0.87
CA VAL A 119 5.29 13.58 0.48
C VAL A 119 5.56 13.13 -0.95
N LYS A 120 5.52 11.81 -1.18
CA LYS A 120 5.46 11.23 -2.52
C LYS A 120 4.08 10.66 -2.77
N VAL A 121 3.53 10.93 -3.95
CA VAL A 121 2.23 10.45 -4.37
C VAL A 121 2.44 9.61 -5.63
N TYR A 122 1.96 8.37 -5.60
CA TYR A 122 2.02 7.43 -6.71
C TYR A 122 0.59 7.10 -7.15
N LEU A 123 0.35 7.19 -8.46
CA LEU A 123 -0.84 6.68 -9.09
C LEU A 123 -0.56 5.25 -9.55
N VAL A 124 -1.24 4.27 -8.97
CA VAL A 124 -0.96 2.85 -9.18
C VAL A 124 -2.20 2.14 -9.71
N ASN A 125 -2.04 1.31 -10.74
CA ASN A 125 -3.09 0.42 -11.23
C ASN A 125 -2.57 -1.03 -11.18
N GLY A 126 -3.13 -1.85 -10.29
CA GLY A 126 -2.61 -3.17 -9.96
C GLY A 126 -1.16 -3.10 -9.48
N LYS A 127 -0.23 -3.71 -10.23
CA LYS A 127 1.21 -3.70 -9.93
C LYS A 127 1.98 -2.56 -10.62
N LYS A 128 1.32 -1.78 -11.48
CA LYS A 128 1.97 -0.77 -12.32
C LYS A 128 1.85 0.61 -11.70
N CYS A 129 2.98 1.26 -11.46
CA CYS A 129 3.03 2.69 -11.20
C CYS A 129 2.82 3.45 -12.53
N LEU A 130 1.69 4.13 -12.67
CA LEU A 130 1.35 4.91 -13.86
C LEU A 130 2.06 6.27 -13.85
N ALA A 131 2.07 6.93 -12.70
CA ALA A 131 2.70 8.23 -12.52
C ALA A 131 3.09 8.45 -11.06
N LYS A 132 4.01 9.39 -10.83
CA LYS A 132 4.43 9.78 -9.49
C LYS A 132 4.82 11.25 -9.45
N ALA A 133 4.49 11.91 -8.34
CA ALA A 133 4.89 13.27 -8.06
C ALA A 133 5.30 13.38 -6.58
N LYS A 134 5.92 14.49 -6.20
CA LYS A 134 6.29 14.74 -4.81
C LYS A 134 6.16 16.23 -4.47
N THR A 135 5.96 16.51 -3.20
CA THR A 135 6.03 17.87 -2.68
C THR A 135 7.48 18.36 -2.60
N ALA A 136 7.64 19.67 -2.42
CA ALA A 136 8.84 20.23 -1.84
C ALA A 136 9.03 19.69 -0.41
N THR A 137 10.28 19.70 0.05
CA THR A 137 10.60 19.35 1.44
C THR A 137 10.20 20.49 2.36
N ALA A 138 9.43 20.17 3.41
CA ALA A 138 9.07 21.14 4.43
C ALA A 138 10.25 21.46 5.34
N ARG A 139 10.12 22.53 6.13
CA ARG A 139 11.02 22.79 7.27
C ARG A 139 11.01 21.61 8.25
N ARG A 140 12.01 21.53 9.14
CA ARG A 140 12.07 20.46 10.13
C ARG A 140 10.87 20.54 11.10
N THR A 141 9.96 19.56 11.05
CA THR A 141 8.70 19.54 11.83
C THR A 141 8.03 18.16 11.75
N LEU A 142 7.14 17.87 12.70
CA LEU A 142 6.22 16.72 12.67
C LEU A 142 4.80 17.11 12.21
N ASP A 143 4.56 18.41 12.00
CA ASP A 143 3.28 18.97 11.55
C ASP A 143 3.50 19.90 10.33
N PRO A 144 3.90 19.35 9.17
CA PRO A 144 4.24 20.14 8.00
C PRO A 144 2.98 20.70 7.30
N LEU A 145 3.06 21.95 6.86
CA LEU A 145 2.13 22.58 5.92
C LEU A 145 2.78 22.59 4.53
N TYR A 146 2.08 22.03 3.54
CA TYR A 146 2.58 21.90 2.17
C TYR A 146 1.82 22.82 1.20
N GLN A 147 0.48 22.78 1.21
CA GLN A 147 -0.40 23.50 0.28
C GLN A 147 0.06 23.40 -1.17
N GLN A 148 0.38 22.17 -1.58
CA GLN A 148 0.99 21.91 -2.87
C GLN A 148 0.13 21.00 -3.72
N GLN A 149 -0.29 21.52 -4.87
CA GLN A 149 -1.01 20.76 -5.89
C GLN A 149 -0.07 19.90 -6.74
N LEU A 150 -0.45 18.66 -6.95
CA LEU A 150 0.20 17.69 -7.84
C LEU A 150 -0.84 17.22 -8.85
N THR A 151 -0.50 17.22 -10.13
CA THR A 151 -1.43 16.87 -11.21
C THR A 151 -1.00 15.60 -11.92
N PHE A 152 -1.98 14.74 -12.21
CA PHE A 152 -1.76 13.48 -12.90
C PHE A 152 -2.67 13.40 -14.13
N ARG A 153 -2.13 12.87 -15.24
CA ARG A 153 -2.91 12.57 -16.46
C ARG A 153 -3.17 11.07 -16.57
N GLY A 154 -4.29 10.71 -17.20
CA GLY A 154 -4.60 9.34 -17.61
C GLY A 154 -5.99 8.90 -17.15
N PRO A 155 -6.41 7.68 -17.51
CA PRO A 155 -7.54 7.05 -16.86
C PRO A 155 -7.17 6.71 -15.42
N PHE A 156 -8.07 7.01 -14.48
CA PHE A 156 -7.89 6.74 -13.04
C PHE A 156 -8.74 5.58 -12.52
N ASN A 157 -9.47 4.90 -13.42
CA ASN A 157 -10.27 3.74 -13.08
C ASN A 157 -9.40 2.62 -12.49
N ASN A 158 -9.89 1.97 -11.44
CA ASN A 158 -9.21 0.92 -10.70
C ASN A 158 -7.83 1.35 -10.20
N CYS A 159 -7.61 2.65 -10.00
CA CYS A 159 -6.34 3.17 -9.52
C CYS A 159 -6.37 3.42 -8.02
N ILE A 160 -5.25 3.12 -7.39
CA ILE A 160 -4.96 3.45 -6.00
C ILE A 160 -3.99 4.62 -5.99
N LEU A 161 -4.33 5.64 -5.21
CA LEU A 161 -3.41 6.70 -4.86
C LEU A 161 -2.62 6.26 -3.63
N GLN A 162 -1.32 6.00 -3.79
CA GLN A 162 -0.43 5.69 -2.69
C GLN A 162 0.33 6.95 -2.26
N VAL A 163 0.08 7.39 -1.04
CA VAL A 163 0.64 8.62 -0.48
C VAL A 163 1.61 8.26 0.63
N THR A 164 2.89 8.55 0.45
CA THR A 164 3.95 8.19 1.39
C THR A 164 4.67 9.40 1.93
N VAL A 165 4.79 9.50 3.24
CA VAL A 165 5.57 10.55 3.91
C VAL A 165 6.98 10.05 4.18
N TRP A 166 7.97 10.87 3.86
CA TRP A 166 9.39 10.60 4.08
C TRP A 166 10.03 11.73 4.88
N GLY A 167 10.83 11.39 5.90
CA GLY A 167 11.60 12.34 6.70
C GLY A 167 13.07 12.36 6.32
N ASP A 168 13.60 13.55 6.02
CA ASP A 168 15.03 13.78 5.85
C ASP A 168 15.65 14.34 7.14
N TYR A 169 16.65 13.65 7.71
CA TYR A 169 17.31 14.07 8.95
C TYR A 169 18.61 14.86 8.71
N GLY A 170 19.04 15.06 7.45
CA GLY A 170 20.25 15.82 7.09
C GLY A 170 21.52 14.96 7.01
N ARG A 171 22.62 15.44 7.63
CA ARG A 171 24.02 14.93 7.54
C ARG A 171 24.24 13.42 7.66
N ILE A 172 23.25 12.66 8.15
CA ILE A 172 23.19 11.21 7.95
C ILE A 172 22.69 10.97 6.51
N GLU A 173 23.53 11.35 5.55
CA GLU A 173 23.28 11.17 4.12
C GLU A 173 22.90 9.70 3.86
N GLY A 174 21.78 9.47 3.18
CA GLY A 174 21.34 8.14 2.75
C GLY A 174 20.23 7.48 3.58
N LYS A 175 19.80 8.01 4.73
CA LYS A 175 18.67 7.42 5.49
C LYS A 175 17.43 8.32 5.48
N LYS A 176 16.78 8.40 4.31
CA LYS A 176 15.38 8.84 4.23
C LYS A 176 14.55 7.87 5.06
N VAL A 177 13.89 8.37 6.09
CA VAL A 177 13.08 7.55 6.98
C VAL A 177 11.65 7.52 6.44
N PHE A 178 11.09 6.34 6.29
CA PHE A 178 9.69 6.16 6.01
C PHE A 178 8.86 6.61 7.23
N MET A 179 7.89 7.48 7.02
CA MET A 179 7.05 8.05 8.09
C MET A 179 5.57 7.71 7.93
N GLY A 180 5.27 6.72 7.08
CA GLY A 180 3.93 6.18 6.91
C GLY A 180 3.37 6.30 5.50
N ILE A 181 2.37 5.47 5.23
CA ILE A 181 1.64 5.40 3.96
C ILE A 181 0.13 5.47 4.19
N ALA A 182 -0.56 6.17 3.30
CA ALA A 182 -2.00 6.06 3.09
C ALA A 182 -2.25 5.53 1.67
N GLN A 183 -3.22 4.64 1.53
CA GLN A 183 -3.67 4.12 0.23
C GLN A 183 -5.13 4.49 0.06
N ILE A 184 -5.49 5.08 -1.08
CA ILE A 184 -6.85 5.53 -1.36
C ILE A 184 -7.32 4.91 -2.68
N MET A 185 -8.46 4.21 -2.65
CA MET A 185 -9.15 3.74 -3.86
C MET A 185 -9.85 4.92 -4.52
N LEU A 186 -9.43 5.29 -5.73
CA LEU A 186 -9.98 6.46 -6.41
C LEU A 186 -11.44 6.24 -6.85
N ASP A 187 -11.82 5.00 -7.14
CA ASP A 187 -13.19 4.65 -7.55
C ASP A 187 -14.22 4.80 -6.41
N ASP A 188 -13.77 4.79 -5.16
CA ASP A 188 -14.61 4.99 -3.98
C ASP A 188 -14.85 6.49 -3.67
N LEU A 189 -14.28 7.38 -4.48
CA LEU A 189 -14.41 8.83 -4.33
C LEU A 189 -15.26 9.44 -5.45
N ASN A 190 -16.15 10.37 -5.08
CA ASN A 190 -16.81 11.24 -6.05
C ASN A 190 -15.90 12.42 -6.43
N LEU A 191 -15.00 12.19 -7.40
CA LEU A 191 -14.01 13.18 -7.85
C LEU A 191 -14.57 14.31 -8.73
N GLN A 192 -15.88 14.30 -9.07
CA GLN A 192 -16.51 15.43 -9.76
C GLN A 192 -16.59 16.67 -8.86
N ASN A 193 -16.62 16.45 -7.54
CA ASN A 193 -16.52 17.48 -6.53
C ASN A 193 -15.15 17.40 -5.84
N ILE A 194 -14.81 18.45 -5.10
CA ILE A 194 -13.60 18.43 -4.28
C ILE A 194 -13.83 17.49 -3.08
N ALA A 195 -13.10 16.38 -3.06
CA ALA A 195 -13.04 15.44 -1.96
C ALA A 195 -11.90 15.82 -1.01
N ILE A 196 -12.22 16.35 0.17
CA ILE A 196 -11.25 16.74 1.19
C ILE A 196 -11.37 15.80 2.39
N GLY A 197 -10.25 15.25 2.86
CA GLY A 197 -10.25 14.34 3.99
C GLY A 197 -8.92 14.25 4.71
N TRP A 198 -8.98 13.77 5.95
CA TRP A 198 -7.83 13.27 6.69
C TRP A 198 -7.67 11.78 6.45
N TYR A 199 -6.43 11.34 6.30
CA TYR A 199 -6.07 9.95 6.06
C TYR A 199 -5.02 9.52 7.06
N LYS A 200 -5.28 8.40 7.76
CA LYS A 200 -4.31 7.84 8.71
C LYS A 200 -3.10 7.30 7.96
N LEU A 201 -1.91 7.53 8.47
CA LEU A 201 -0.67 6.98 7.94
C LEU A 201 -0.32 5.69 8.69
N PHE A 202 0.06 4.65 7.97
CA PHE A 202 0.41 3.37 8.57
C PHE A 202 1.80 2.86 8.18
N GLY A 203 2.30 1.89 8.93
CA GLY A 203 3.51 1.12 8.58
C GLY A 203 3.29 0.23 7.36
N THR A 204 4.38 -0.21 6.72
CA THR A 204 4.33 -1.36 5.81
C THR A 204 4.46 -2.65 6.64
N SER A 205 3.50 -3.56 6.55
CA SER A 205 3.70 -4.92 7.04
C SER A 205 4.82 -5.57 6.24
N SER A 206 5.88 -6.00 6.93
CA SER A 206 6.92 -6.84 6.32
C SER A 206 6.44 -8.27 6.19
#